data_AF-A0A4R8DSG0-F1
#
_entry.id   AF-A0A4R8DSG0-F1
#
_cell.length_a   1.000
_cell.length_b   1.000
_cell.length_c   1.000
_cell.angle_alpha   90.00
_cell.angle_beta   90.00
_cell.angle_gamma   90.00
#
_symmetry.space_group_name_H-M   'P 1'
#
loop_
_entity.id
_entity.type
_entity.pdbx_description
1 polymer ?
#
loop_
_entity_poly.entity_id
_entity_poly.type
_entity_poly.pdbx_seq_one_letter_code
_entity_poly.pdbx_strand_id
1 'polypeptide(L)'
;MRFLFGFTGLLLSLTCTCAYGQSNGDSLHLYIDVHHLGPGKVTYEAVAKAHQKDLATEGKYGVHFLKYWVDEPGGIVYCLSSSPDPQAIRNTHAEAHGLLPDTVYEVTAGLPSKMTKGKNLYLDIHELGPGNVTPEAVAAAHQKDLAVEKKYGVNFIDYWVDPRAGVVMCLSEASDTSAVLATHKEAHGLMPMYIAQVKEGH
;
A
#
# COMPACT_ATOMS: atom_id res chain seq x y z
N MET A 1 62.98 -6.01 -60.31
CA MET A 1 62.51 -4.60 -60.36
C MET A 1 62.11 -4.22 -58.93
N ARG A 2 62.82 -3.26 -58.31
CA ARG A 2 62.47 -2.64 -57.01
C ARG A 2 61.16 -1.85 -57.15
N PHE A 3 60.37 -1.70 -56.06
CA PHE A 3 59.66 -0.49 -55.57
C PHE A 3 58.77 -0.96 -54.38
N LEU A 4 59.14 -0.70 -53.13
CA LEU A 4 58.88 0.48 -52.28
C LEU A 4 57.48 0.51 -51.59
N PHE A 5 57.54 0.32 -50.27
CA PHE A 5 56.79 0.92 -49.15
C PHE A 5 55.37 1.47 -49.33
N GLY A 6 54.49 1.07 -48.39
CA GLY A 6 53.28 1.79 -48.02
C GLY A 6 52.79 1.36 -46.63
N PHE A 7 53.24 2.08 -45.59
CA PHE A 7 52.74 1.99 -44.21
C PHE A 7 51.30 2.52 -44.15
N THR A 8 50.37 1.74 -43.60
CA THR A 8 49.09 2.26 -43.10
C THR A 8 49.02 2.01 -41.59
N GLY A 9 49.09 3.11 -40.84
CA GLY A 9 49.04 3.13 -39.39
C GLY A 9 47.65 2.77 -38.87
N LEU A 10 47.62 1.86 -37.90
CA LEU A 10 46.45 1.53 -37.11
C LEU A 10 46.37 2.51 -35.93
N LEU A 11 45.53 3.54 -36.03
CA LEU A 11 45.16 4.38 -34.89
C LEU A 11 44.21 3.58 -33.98
N LEU A 12 44.72 3.07 -32.86
CA LEU A 12 43.91 2.51 -31.79
C LEU A 12 43.44 3.66 -30.89
N SER A 13 42.21 4.13 -31.09
CA SER A 13 41.57 5.12 -30.22
C SER A 13 41.20 4.48 -28.88
N LEU A 14 41.87 4.88 -27.79
CA LEU A 14 41.40 4.61 -26.43
C LEU A 14 40.15 5.46 -26.17
N THR A 15 38.96 4.88 -26.29
CA THR A 15 37.76 5.45 -25.68
C THR A 15 37.74 5.08 -24.22
N CYS A 16 38.01 6.06 -23.36
CA CYS A 16 37.72 5.97 -21.93
C CYS A 16 36.19 5.93 -21.75
N THR A 17 35.62 4.73 -21.60
CA THR A 17 34.23 4.58 -21.18
C THR A 17 34.17 4.89 -19.68
N CYS A 18 33.73 6.09 -19.33
CA CYS A 18 33.19 6.35 -18.01
C CYS A 18 32.02 5.38 -17.81
N ALA A 19 32.17 4.41 -16.90
CA ALA A 19 31.04 3.61 -16.46
C ALA A 19 30.10 4.54 -15.70
N TYR A 20 29.09 5.06 -16.40
CA TYR A 20 27.91 5.61 -15.78
C TYR A 20 27.23 4.44 -15.07
N GLY A 21 27.30 4.42 -13.74
CA GLY A 21 26.59 3.43 -12.94
C GLY A 21 25.14 3.42 -13.39
N GLN A 22 24.65 2.26 -13.81
CA GLN A 22 23.22 2.08 -13.99
C GLN A 22 22.60 2.21 -12.60
N SER A 23 22.04 3.38 -12.28
CA SER A 23 20.94 3.42 -11.33
C SER A 23 19.85 2.58 -11.97
N ASN A 24 19.66 1.36 -11.48
CA ASN A 24 18.36 0.71 -11.64
C ASN A 24 17.35 1.76 -11.18
N GLY A 25 16.48 2.20 -12.08
CA GLY A 25 15.33 2.99 -11.67
C GLY A 25 14.47 2.06 -10.84
N ASP A 26 14.66 2.05 -9.52
CA ASP A 26 13.87 1.25 -8.61
C ASP A 26 12.41 1.67 -8.82
N SER A 27 11.62 0.79 -9.42
CA SER A 27 10.19 1.02 -9.61
C SER A 27 9.55 1.14 -8.23
N LEU A 28 8.84 2.23 -7.97
CA LEU A 28 8.08 2.37 -6.73
C LEU A 28 6.88 1.41 -6.78
N HIS A 29 6.70 0.67 -5.69
CA HIS A 29 5.56 -0.21 -5.47
C HIS A 29 4.69 0.35 -4.34
N LEU A 30 3.41 0.00 -4.30
CA LEU A 30 2.53 0.36 -3.19
C LEU A 30 2.65 -0.68 -2.08
N TYR A 31 2.65 -0.21 -0.84
CA TYR A 31 2.68 -1.05 0.34
C TYR A 31 1.65 -0.59 1.37
N ILE A 32 1.06 -1.55 2.08
CA ILE A 32 0.39 -1.29 3.35
C ILE A 32 1.17 -1.99 4.45
N ASP A 33 1.73 -1.20 5.36
CA ASP A 33 2.30 -1.70 6.60
C ASP A 33 1.28 -1.61 7.75
N VAL A 34 1.37 -2.55 8.69
CA VAL A 34 0.40 -2.73 9.77
C VAL A 34 1.11 -2.80 11.12
N HIS A 35 0.63 -2.02 12.08
CA HIS A 35 1.12 -2.00 13.45
C HIS A 35 0.02 -2.42 14.44
N HIS A 36 0.29 -3.44 15.25
CA HIS A 36 -0.56 -3.85 16.37
C HIS A 36 0.03 -3.35 17.68
N LEU A 37 -0.41 -2.16 18.10
CA LEU A 37 0.07 -1.50 19.32
C LEU A 37 -0.71 -1.95 20.56
N GLY A 38 -1.88 -2.54 20.35
CA GLY A 38 -2.76 -3.11 21.37
C GLY A 38 -3.91 -2.17 21.77
N PRO A 39 -5.05 -2.72 22.23
CA PRO A 39 -6.28 -1.95 22.44
C PRO A 39 -6.10 -0.71 23.33
N GLY A 40 -6.61 0.44 22.86
CA GLY A 40 -6.60 1.70 23.59
C GLY A 40 -5.22 2.33 23.82
N LYS A 41 -4.15 1.79 23.23
CA LYS A 41 -2.78 2.31 23.38
C LYS A 41 -2.38 3.31 22.29
N VAL A 42 -3.23 3.47 21.27
CA VAL A 42 -3.00 4.38 20.15
C VAL A 42 -4.12 5.41 20.09
N THR A 43 -3.74 6.67 19.80
CA THR A 43 -4.70 7.71 19.47
C THR A 43 -4.43 8.23 18.06
N TYR A 44 -5.48 8.71 17.39
CA TYR A 44 -5.35 9.33 16.07
C TYR A 44 -4.35 10.49 16.08
N GLU A 45 -4.35 11.31 17.14
CA GLU A 45 -3.40 12.43 17.27
C GLU A 45 -1.95 11.96 17.43
N ALA A 46 -1.72 10.86 18.15
CA ALA A 46 -0.39 10.28 18.30
C ALA A 46 0.12 9.73 16.95
N VAL A 47 -0.74 9.05 16.19
CA VAL A 47 -0.40 8.56 14.84
C VAL A 47 -0.13 9.71 13.89
N ALA A 48 -0.95 10.78 13.91
CA ALA A 48 -0.70 11.97 13.11
C ALA A 48 0.70 12.56 13.38
N LYS A 49 1.11 12.63 14.65
CA LYS A 49 2.46 13.09 15.03
C LYS A 49 3.56 12.13 14.60
N ALA A 50 3.32 10.81 14.62
CA ALA A 50 4.27 9.82 14.12
C ALA A 50 4.43 9.95 12.60
N HIS A 51 3.33 10.05 11.88
CA HIS A 51 3.29 10.22 10.43
C HIS A 51 4.05 11.47 9.96
N GLN A 52 3.93 12.59 10.68
CA GLN A 52 4.72 13.78 10.35
C GLN A 52 6.24 13.56 10.50
N LYS A 53 6.68 12.65 11.37
CA LYS A 53 8.09 12.27 11.47
C LYS A 53 8.50 11.33 10.33
N ASP A 54 7.61 10.44 9.90
CA ASP A 54 7.82 9.60 8.73
C ASP A 54 8.02 10.48 7.50
N LEU A 55 7.11 11.43 7.24
CA LEU A 55 7.21 12.41 6.14
C LEU A 55 8.50 13.24 6.19
N ALA A 56 8.99 13.60 7.39
CA ALA A 56 10.25 14.32 7.54
C ALA A 56 11.49 13.45 7.22
N THR A 57 11.34 12.13 7.21
CA THR A 57 12.42 11.14 7.07
C THR A 57 12.39 10.42 5.72
N GLU A 58 11.22 10.29 5.10
CA GLU A 58 10.94 9.42 3.94
C GLU A 58 11.89 9.62 2.75
N GLY A 59 12.28 10.87 2.47
CA GLY A 59 13.15 11.22 1.35
C GLY A 59 14.54 10.60 1.44
N LYS A 60 15.00 10.25 2.65
CA LYS A 60 16.28 9.55 2.86
C LYS A 60 16.28 8.12 2.34
N TYR A 61 15.10 7.48 2.33
CA TYR A 61 14.92 6.07 1.98
C TYR A 61 14.15 5.88 0.67
N GLY A 62 13.78 6.97 -0.02
CA GLY A 62 12.98 6.91 -1.23
C GLY A 62 11.54 6.43 -0.98
N VAL A 63 11.03 6.62 0.23
CA VAL A 63 9.63 6.30 0.58
C VAL A 63 8.76 7.54 0.34
N HIS A 64 7.49 7.32 0.00
CA HIS A 64 6.45 8.34 0.02
C HIS A 64 5.24 7.81 0.77
N PHE A 65 5.02 8.30 1.99
CA PHE A 65 3.82 8.01 2.76
C PHE A 65 2.63 8.78 2.20
N LEU A 66 1.49 8.10 2.02
CA LEU A 66 0.33 8.64 1.30
C LEU A 66 -0.86 8.89 2.23
N LYS A 67 -1.19 7.89 3.05
CA LYS A 67 -2.35 7.88 3.95
C LYS A 67 -2.10 6.97 5.13
N TYR A 68 -2.86 7.15 6.20
CA TYR A 68 -2.95 6.17 7.27
C TYR A 68 -4.38 6.04 7.78
N TRP A 69 -4.70 4.88 8.36
CA TRP A 69 -5.97 4.60 9.03
C TRP A 69 -5.73 4.11 10.44
N VAL A 70 -6.47 4.67 11.40
CA VAL A 70 -6.34 4.34 12.83
C VAL A 70 -7.62 3.70 13.35
N ASP A 71 -7.48 2.50 13.86
CA ASP A 71 -8.46 1.83 14.71
C ASP A 71 -8.01 1.95 16.17
N GLU A 72 -8.47 3.02 16.84
CA GLU A 72 -8.12 3.29 18.25
C GLU A 72 -8.63 2.19 19.21
N PRO A 73 -9.88 1.67 19.07
CA PRO A 73 -10.36 0.55 19.90
C PRO A 73 -9.50 -0.71 19.77
N GLY A 74 -9.16 -1.14 18.54
CA GLY A 74 -8.34 -2.31 18.29
C GLY A 74 -6.85 -2.09 18.56
N GLY A 75 -6.40 -0.83 18.53
CA GLY A 75 -4.99 -0.52 18.67
C GLY A 75 -4.18 -0.80 17.41
N ILE A 76 -4.80 -0.63 16.23
CA ILE A 76 -4.22 -1.01 14.94
C ILE A 76 -4.05 0.23 14.07
N VAL A 77 -2.90 0.33 13.40
CA VAL A 77 -2.60 1.37 12.42
C VAL A 77 -2.23 0.72 11.10
N TYR A 78 -2.76 1.27 10.01
CA TYR A 78 -2.46 0.87 8.65
C TYR A 78 -1.88 2.08 7.92
N CYS A 79 -0.69 1.98 7.34
CA CYS A 79 -0.08 3.07 6.57
C CYS A 79 0.06 2.65 5.11
N LEU A 80 -0.46 3.47 4.20
CA LEU A 80 -0.27 3.30 2.75
C LEU A 80 0.92 4.16 2.32
N SER A 81 1.89 3.54 1.65
CA SER A 81 3.07 4.23 1.11
C SER A 81 3.42 3.69 -0.27
N SER A 82 4.18 4.48 -1.04
CA SER A 82 4.96 3.96 -2.17
C SER A 82 6.43 3.92 -1.81
N SER A 83 7.12 2.85 -2.21
CA SER A 83 8.50 2.60 -1.78
C SER A 83 9.25 1.73 -2.80
N PRO A 84 10.59 1.78 -2.86
CA PRO A 84 11.37 0.83 -3.64
C PRO A 84 11.28 -0.61 -3.09
N ASP A 85 11.19 -0.77 -1.77
CA ASP A 85 11.17 -2.07 -1.11
C ASP A 85 10.62 -1.97 0.34
N PRO A 86 10.12 -3.06 0.95
CA PRO A 86 9.57 -3.02 2.30
C PRO A 86 10.60 -2.67 3.40
N GLN A 87 11.89 -2.90 3.17
CA GLN A 87 12.94 -2.57 4.13
C GLN A 87 13.14 -1.05 4.23
N ALA A 88 12.99 -0.30 3.14
CA ALA A 88 13.03 1.16 3.13
C ALA A 88 11.93 1.77 4.01
N ILE A 89 10.71 1.21 4.00
CA ILE A 89 9.60 1.59 4.90
C ILE A 89 10.00 1.35 6.36
N ARG A 90 10.50 0.14 6.67
CA ARG A 90 10.92 -0.20 8.04
C ARG A 90 12.06 0.68 8.54
N ASN A 91 13.01 1.03 7.68
CA ASN A 91 14.12 1.94 8.03
C ASN A 91 13.61 3.35 8.30
N THR A 92 12.64 3.83 7.51
CA THR A 92 12.01 5.14 7.75
C THR A 92 11.35 5.18 9.11
N HIS A 93 10.47 4.21 9.43
CA HIS A 93 9.83 4.14 10.74
C HIS A 93 10.83 4.02 11.90
N ALA A 94 11.88 3.20 11.72
CA ALA A 94 12.93 3.02 12.72
C ALA A 94 13.60 4.34 13.10
N GLU A 95 13.94 5.16 12.09
CA GLU A 95 14.61 6.44 12.29
C GLU A 95 13.64 7.55 12.74
N ALA A 96 12.44 7.58 12.19
CA ALA A 96 11.44 8.59 12.48
C ALA A 96 10.94 8.53 13.94
N HIS A 97 10.57 7.33 14.41
CA HIS A 97 9.95 7.17 15.72
C HIS A 97 10.22 5.83 16.42
N GLY A 98 10.89 4.88 15.76
CA GLY A 98 11.32 3.61 16.35
C GLY A 98 10.22 2.55 16.53
N LEU A 99 8.99 2.82 16.08
CA LEU A 99 7.90 1.83 16.10
C LEU A 99 7.88 1.13 14.76
N LEU A 100 8.19 -0.16 14.74
CA LEU A 100 8.24 -0.93 13.51
C LEU A 100 6.88 -1.57 13.20
N PRO A 101 6.51 -1.75 11.92
CA PRO A 101 5.34 -2.53 11.57
C PRO A 101 5.59 -4.02 11.83
N ASP A 102 4.52 -4.73 12.18
CA ASP A 102 4.51 -6.18 12.32
C ASP A 102 4.56 -6.84 10.94
N THR A 103 3.84 -6.27 9.99
CA THR A 103 3.75 -6.76 8.61
C THR A 103 3.82 -5.62 7.62
N VAL A 104 4.39 -5.88 6.44
CA VAL A 104 4.40 -4.98 5.28
C VAL A 104 3.92 -5.77 4.07
N TYR A 105 2.74 -5.43 3.56
CA TYR A 105 2.14 -6.05 2.38
C TYR A 105 2.47 -5.25 1.14
N GLU A 106 2.87 -5.90 0.06
CA GLU A 106 3.00 -5.25 -1.24
C GLU A 106 1.67 -5.39 -1.95
N VAL A 107 1.04 -4.25 -2.26
CA VAL A 107 -0.36 -4.23 -2.67
C VAL A 107 -0.53 -3.64 -4.05
N THR A 108 -1.57 -4.10 -4.75
CA THR A 108 -2.16 -3.35 -5.87
C THR A 108 -3.46 -2.72 -5.43
N ALA A 109 -3.67 -1.45 -5.77
CA ALA A 109 -4.88 -0.70 -5.45
C ALA A 109 -5.97 -0.87 -6.52
N GLY A 110 -7.23 -0.67 -6.11
CA GLY A 110 -8.38 -0.56 -6.98
C GLY A 110 -8.49 0.82 -7.65
N LEU A 111 -9.68 1.10 -8.19
CA LEU A 111 -10.05 2.44 -8.65
C LEU A 111 -10.90 3.11 -7.56
N PRO A 112 -10.42 4.19 -6.92
CA PRO A 112 -11.13 4.76 -5.80
C PRO A 112 -12.42 5.47 -6.22
N SER A 113 -13.51 5.17 -5.52
CA SER A 113 -14.76 5.92 -5.53
C SER A 113 -14.63 7.22 -4.73
N LYS A 114 -15.49 8.19 -5.04
CA LYS A 114 -15.53 9.45 -4.31
C LYS A 114 -16.15 9.25 -2.92
N MET A 115 -15.43 9.67 -1.89
CA MET A 115 -15.93 9.75 -0.52
C MET A 115 -17.14 10.70 -0.41
N THR A 116 -18.10 10.32 0.43
CA THR A 116 -19.30 11.10 0.75
C THR A 116 -19.16 11.72 2.13
N LYS A 117 -19.36 13.04 2.22
CA LYS A 117 -19.23 13.74 3.50
C LYS A 117 -20.27 13.23 4.50
N GLY A 118 -19.85 12.95 5.73
CA GLY A 118 -20.73 12.74 6.88
C GLY A 118 -21.01 11.28 7.27
N LYS A 119 -20.32 10.31 6.66
CA LYS A 119 -20.33 8.90 7.09
C LYS A 119 -19.03 8.51 7.80
N ASN A 120 -19.11 7.44 8.58
CA ASN A 120 -17.94 6.84 9.23
C ASN A 120 -17.19 5.98 8.21
N LEU A 121 -15.86 5.92 8.35
CA LEU A 121 -15.03 5.02 7.56
C LEU A 121 -14.87 3.67 8.25
N TYR A 122 -14.87 2.62 7.45
CA TYR A 122 -14.60 1.26 7.87
C TYR A 122 -13.49 0.68 7.01
N LEU A 123 -12.53 0.04 7.67
CA LEU A 123 -11.53 -0.79 7.02
C LEU A 123 -11.83 -2.24 7.39
N ASP A 124 -12.05 -3.07 6.39
CA ASP A 124 -12.24 -4.51 6.55
C ASP A 124 -11.13 -5.30 5.86
N ILE A 125 -10.81 -6.46 6.43
CA ILE A 125 -9.68 -7.30 6.03
C ILE A 125 -10.19 -8.70 5.75
N HIS A 126 -9.80 -9.23 4.59
CA HIS A 126 -10.01 -10.62 4.20
C HIS A 126 -8.65 -11.32 4.11
N GLU A 127 -8.44 -12.38 4.89
CA GLU A 127 -7.37 -13.34 4.66
C GLU A 127 -7.94 -14.60 4.02
N LEU A 128 -7.55 -14.84 2.78
CA LEU A 128 -7.98 -15.96 1.97
C LEU A 128 -6.84 -16.97 1.74
N GLY A 129 -5.64 -16.65 2.23
CA GLY A 129 -4.45 -17.49 2.17
C GLY A 129 -3.61 -17.30 0.88
N PRO A 130 -2.29 -17.55 0.94
CA PRO A 130 -1.37 -17.32 -0.17
C PRO A 130 -1.82 -17.95 -1.49
N GLY A 131 -1.81 -17.16 -2.57
CA GLY A 131 -2.15 -17.63 -3.92
C GLY A 131 -3.64 -17.86 -4.20
N ASN A 132 -4.53 -17.63 -3.22
CA ASN A 132 -5.98 -17.80 -3.39
C ASN A 132 -6.69 -16.52 -3.87
N VAL A 133 -5.96 -15.41 -4.08
CA VAL A 133 -6.52 -14.15 -4.56
C VAL A 133 -5.75 -13.66 -5.78
N THR A 134 -6.46 -13.08 -6.74
CA THR A 134 -5.86 -12.33 -7.86
C THR A 134 -6.49 -10.95 -7.93
N PRO A 135 -5.79 -9.93 -8.45
CA PRO A 135 -6.37 -8.60 -8.62
C PRO A 135 -7.67 -8.61 -9.42
N GLU A 136 -7.77 -9.45 -10.46
CA GLU A 136 -8.98 -9.57 -11.28
C GLU A 136 -10.15 -10.17 -10.51
N ALA A 137 -9.89 -11.18 -9.67
CA ALA A 137 -10.91 -11.79 -8.83
C ALA A 137 -11.42 -10.80 -7.76
N VAL A 138 -10.52 -10.02 -7.15
CA VAL A 138 -10.89 -8.98 -6.19
C VAL A 138 -11.67 -7.85 -6.86
N ALA A 139 -11.24 -7.40 -8.05
CA ALA A 139 -11.99 -6.42 -8.83
C ALA A 139 -13.42 -6.93 -9.14
N ALA A 140 -13.56 -8.19 -9.55
CA ALA A 140 -14.86 -8.79 -9.82
C ALA A 140 -15.73 -8.94 -8.56
N ALA A 141 -15.13 -9.23 -7.40
CA ALA A 141 -15.83 -9.25 -6.11
C ALA A 141 -16.31 -7.84 -5.73
N HIS A 142 -15.44 -6.84 -5.82
CA HIS A 142 -15.77 -5.45 -5.54
C HIS A 142 -16.90 -4.92 -6.44
N GLN A 143 -16.94 -5.29 -7.72
CA GLN A 143 -18.08 -4.93 -8.59
C GLN A 143 -19.41 -5.50 -8.09
N LYS A 144 -19.41 -6.66 -7.40
CA LYS A 144 -20.63 -7.22 -6.78
C LYS A 144 -21.01 -6.44 -5.53
N ASP A 145 -20.05 -5.97 -4.74
CA ASP A 145 -20.32 -5.09 -3.59
C ASP A 145 -20.98 -3.80 -4.08
N LEU A 146 -20.40 -3.13 -5.08
CA LEU A 146 -20.95 -1.91 -5.69
C LEU A 146 -22.37 -2.11 -6.25
N ALA A 147 -22.69 -3.30 -6.76
CA ALA A 147 -24.01 -3.60 -7.31
C ALA A 147 -25.12 -3.58 -6.25
N VAL A 148 -24.78 -3.80 -4.96
CA VAL A 148 -25.77 -3.89 -3.87
C VAL A 148 -25.54 -2.87 -2.74
N GLU A 149 -24.41 -2.15 -2.70
CA GLU A 149 -24.04 -1.22 -1.62
C GLU A 149 -25.14 -0.19 -1.29
N LYS A 150 -25.84 0.32 -2.31
CA LYS A 150 -26.88 1.35 -2.15
C LYS A 150 -28.05 0.85 -1.31
N LYS A 151 -28.35 -0.45 -1.38
CA LYS A 151 -29.39 -1.10 -0.58
C LYS A 151 -29.12 -0.99 0.92
N TYR A 152 -27.84 -1.03 1.30
CA TYR A 152 -27.38 -0.97 2.67
C TYR A 152 -26.88 0.42 3.08
N GLY A 153 -26.91 1.39 2.16
CA GLY A 153 -26.34 2.70 2.41
C GLY A 153 -24.83 2.68 2.59
N VAL A 154 -24.14 1.72 2.01
CA VAL A 154 -22.67 1.63 1.98
C VAL A 154 -22.15 2.35 0.73
N ASN A 155 -20.94 2.89 0.83
CA ASN A 155 -20.14 3.38 -0.29
C ASN A 155 -18.76 2.73 -0.18
N PHE A 156 -18.48 1.72 -1.01
CA PHE A 156 -17.15 1.13 -1.08
C PHE A 156 -16.22 2.08 -1.85
N ILE A 157 -15.16 2.51 -1.17
CA ILE A 157 -14.25 3.57 -1.63
C ILE A 157 -13.12 2.97 -2.43
N ASP A 158 -12.31 2.10 -1.83
CA ASP A 158 -11.13 1.55 -2.48
C ASP A 158 -10.83 0.17 -1.90
N TYR A 159 -9.91 -0.55 -2.53
CA TYR A 159 -9.36 -1.79 -1.99
C TYR A 159 -7.89 -1.94 -2.35
N TRP A 160 -7.18 -2.72 -1.54
CA TRP A 160 -5.79 -3.10 -1.75
C TRP A 160 -5.66 -4.61 -1.61
N VAL A 161 -4.92 -5.23 -2.52
CA VAL A 161 -4.72 -6.69 -2.52
C VAL A 161 -3.24 -7.05 -2.56
N ASP A 162 -2.83 -7.96 -1.69
CA ASP A 162 -1.55 -8.68 -1.76
C ASP A 162 -1.82 -10.14 -2.15
N PRO A 163 -1.60 -10.53 -3.42
CA PRO A 163 -1.79 -11.91 -3.88
C PRO A 163 -0.86 -12.93 -3.23
N ARG A 164 0.33 -12.50 -2.78
CA ARG A 164 1.31 -13.39 -2.15
C ARG A 164 0.85 -13.78 -0.76
N ALA A 165 0.32 -12.83 0.00
CA ALA A 165 -0.24 -13.07 1.32
C ALA A 165 -1.66 -13.65 1.27
N GLY A 166 -2.41 -13.38 0.20
CA GLY A 166 -3.83 -13.69 0.15
C GLY A 166 -4.68 -12.71 0.96
N VAL A 167 -4.23 -11.45 1.04
CA VAL A 167 -4.86 -10.41 1.87
C VAL A 167 -5.56 -9.40 0.96
N VAL A 168 -6.78 -9.03 1.34
CA VAL A 168 -7.52 -7.91 0.76
C VAL A 168 -7.92 -6.97 1.88
N MET A 169 -7.72 -5.67 1.68
CA MET A 169 -8.15 -4.61 2.59
C MET A 169 -9.10 -3.70 1.83
N CYS A 170 -10.32 -3.50 2.32
CA CYS A 170 -11.32 -2.66 1.68
C CYS A 170 -11.64 -1.45 2.57
N LEU A 171 -11.73 -0.27 1.97
CA LEU A 171 -12.17 0.95 2.62
C LEU A 171 -13.61 1.26 2.20
N SER A 172 -14.49 1.51 3.16
CA SER A 172 -15.89 1.87 2.89
C SER A 172 -16.41 2.95 3.83
N GLU A 173 -17.48 3.62 3.41
CA GLU A 173 -18.30 4.51 4.23
C GLU A 173 -19.63 3.85 4.55
N ALA A 174 -20.01 3.82 5.83
CA ALA A 174 -21.29 3.26 6.27
C ALA A 174 -21.81 3.94 7.54
N SER A 175 -23.05 3.60 7.94
CA SER A 175 -23.60 3.97 9.24
C SER A 175 -22.96 3.17 10.38
N ASP A 176 -22.69 1.90 10.12
CA ASP A 176 -22.22 0.91 11.06
C ASP A 176 -21.60 -0.28 10.33
N THR A 177 -20.87 -1.10 11.07
CA THR A 177 -20.25 -2.35 10.60
C THR A 177 -21.25 -3.33 9.98
N SER A 178 -22.50 -3.37 10.49
CA SER A 178 -23.48 -4.37 10.04
C SER A 178 -23.94 -4.12 8.60
N ALA A 179 -23.99 -2.87 8.16
CA ALA A 179 -24.28 -2.50 6.78
C ALA A 179 -23.22 -3.01 5.78
N VAL A 180 -21.93 -2.88 6.15
CA VAL A 180 -20.80 -3.37 5.35
C VAL A 180 -20.84 -4.90 5.26
N LEU A 181 -21.00 -5.57 6.40
CA LEU A 181 -21.09 -7.04 6.48
C LEU A 181 -22.29 -7.58 5.69
N ALA A 182 -23.45 -6.93 5.78
CA ALA A 182 -24.63 -7.33 5.02
C ALA A 182 -24.44 -7.17 3.51
N THR A 183 -23.71 -6.13 3.09
CA THR A 183 -23.35 -5.93 1.68
C THR A 183 -22.48 -7.07 1.17
N HIS A 184 -21.34 -7.37 1.81
CA HIS A 184 -20.46 -8.46 1.41
C HIS A 184 -21.17 -9.82 1.38
N LYS A 185 -22.01 -10.09 2.39
CA LYS A 185 -22.79 -11.31 2.48
C LYS A 185 -23.72 -11.49 1.28
N GLU A 186 -24.42 -10.44 0.86
CA GLU A 186 -25.32 -10.47 -0.30
C GLU A 186 -24.57 -10.47 -1.63
N ALA A 187 -23.51 -9.67 -1.74
CA ALA A 187 -22.73 -9.51 -2.96
C ALA A 187 -22.03 -10.81 -3.39
N HIS A 188 -21.31 -11.44 -2.46
CA HIS A 188 -20.45 -12.58 -2.79
C HIS A 188 -20.29 -13.61 -1.66
N GLY A 189 -20.79 -13.35 -0.46
CA GLY A 189 -20.78 -14.29 0.67
C GLY A 189 -19.43 -14.43 1.40
N LEU A 190 -18.31 -13.96 0.81
CA LEU A 190 -17.04 -13.83 1.52
C LEU A 190 -17.18 -12.79 2.64
N MET A 191 -16.88 -13.18 3.87
CA MET A 191 -16.93 -12.28 5.02
C MET A 191 -15.52 -11.90 5.44
N PRO A 192 -15.25 -10.64 5.81
CA PRO A 192 -13.96 -10.24 6.34
C PRO A 192 -13.71 -10.93 7.69
N MET A 193 -12.45 -11.23 7.96
CA MET A 193 -12.02 -11.72 9.28
C MET A 193 -11.98 -10.60 10.32
N TYR A 194 -11.78 -9.37 9.85
CA TYR A 194 -11.67 -8.18 10.68
C TYR A 194 -12.39 -7.01 10.02
N ILE A 195 -13.09 -6.20 10.80
CA ILE A 195 -13.66 -4.94 10.34
C ILE A 195 -13.67 -3.96 11.51
N ALA A 196 -13.16 -2.77 11.28
CA ALA A 196 -13.13 -1.70 12.28
C ALA A 196 -13.57 -0.38 11.68
N GLN A 197 -14.22 0.44 12.51
CA GLN A 197 -14.36 1.85 12.20
C GLN A 197 -12.98 2.51 12.33
N VAL A 198 -12.55 3.23 11.31
CA VAL A 198 -11.23 3.86 11.26
C VAL A 198 -11.31 5.38 11.10
N LYS A 199 -10.23 6.05 11.46
CA LYS A 199 -9.99 7.47 11.12
C LYS A 199 -8.85 7.56 10.11
N GLU A 200 -9.12 8.17 8.96
CA GLU A 200 -8.11 8.43 7.92
C GLU A 200 -7.34 9.73 8.20
N GLY A 201 -6.05 9.73 7.92
CA GLY A 201 -5.21 10.93 7.85
C GLY A 201 -4.20 10.87 6.70
N HIS A 202 -3.45 11.97 6.53
CA HIS A 202 -2.50 12.25 5.46
C HIS A 202 -1.26 12.97 6.00
#